data_AF-A0A257ARS2-F1
#
_entry.id   AF-A0A257ARS2-F1
#
_cell.length_a   1.000
_cell.length_b   1.000
_cell.length_c   1.000
_cell.angle_alpha   90.00
_cell.angle_beta   90.00
_cell.angle_gamma   90.00
#
_symmetry.space_group_name_H-M   'P 1'
#
loop_
_entity.id
_entity.type
_entity.pdbx_description
1 polymer ?
#
loop_
_entity_poly.entity_id
_entity_poly.type
_entity_poly.pdbx_seq_one_letter_code
_entity_poly.pdbx_strand_id
1 'polypeptide(L)'
;MALLGPELLVLLILLIILLRPRTITEIGRGLGKLVVEFKRGESEGRRKKLVEIAEDLGIDPRGKGEEQLLEEIKRKLFAQNPRREFEDA
;
A
#
# COMPACT_ATOMS: atom_id res chain seq x y z
N MET A 1 30.40 -21.75 -21.07
CA MET A 1 29.14 -21.73 -20.31
C MET A 1 28.94 -20.35 -19.69
N ALA A 2 28.44 -19.39 -20.47
CA ALA A 2 27.79 -18.21 -19.91
C ALA A 2 26.30 -18.45 -20.12
N LEU A 3 25.58 -18.80 -19.05
CA LEU A 3 24.17 -19.21 -19.10
C LEU A 3 23.23 -18.08 -19.60
N LEU A 4 23.77 -16.88 -19.82
CA LEU A 4 23.08 -15.67 -20.28
C LEU A 4 23.84 -15.02 -21.46
N GLY A 5 24.11 -15.80 -22.53
CA GLY A 5 24.78 -15.30 -23.73
C GLY A 5 23.83 -14.56 -24.70
N PRO A 6 24.36 -14.06 -25.84
CA PRO A 6 23.58 -13.39 -26.89
C PRO A 6 22.35 -14.21 -27.38
N GLU A 7 22.39 -15.52 -27.23
CA GLU A 7 21.34 -16.46 -27.60
C GLU A 7 20.04 -16.19 -26.83
N LEU A 8 20.11 -15.79 -25.55
CA LEU A 8 18.92 -15.42 -24.79
C LEU A 8 18.30 -14.12 -25.27
N LEU A 9 19.11 -13.16 -25.74
CA LEU A 9 18.61 -11.91 -26.31
C LEU A 9 17.86 -12.18 -27.61
N VAL A 10 18.39 -13.06 -28.46
CA VAL A 10 17.73 -13.49 -29.70
C VAL A 10 16.41 -14.21 -29.38
N LEU A 11 16.42 -15.12 -28.39
CA LEU A 11 15.22 -15.82 -27.96
C LEU A 11 14.17 -14.85 -27.38
N LEU A 12 14.60 -13.87 -26.59
CA LEU A 12 13.73 -12.84 -26.01
C LEU A 12 13.09 -11.97 -27.10
N ILE A 13 13.87 -11.54 -28.09
CA ILE A 13 13.35 -10.77 -29.23
C ILE A 13 12.36 -11.61 -30.03
N LEU A 14 12.68 -12.87 -30.31
CA LEU A 14 11.78 -13.78 -31.03
C LEU A 14 10.48 -14.00 -30.25
N LEU A 15 10.56 -14.16 -28.93
CA LEU A 15 9.42 -14.27 -28.03
C LEU A 15 8.56 -13.01 -28.07
N ILE A 16 9.16 -11.82 -28.05
CA ILE A 16 8.43 -10.53 -28.14
C ILE A 16 7.77 -10.37 -29.52
N ILE A 17 8.37 -10.86 -30.60
CA ILE A 17 7.77 -10.83 -31.94
C ILE A 17 6.59 -11.82 -32.02
N LEU A 18 6.73 -13.00 -31.40
CA LEU A 18 5.68 -14.02 -31.31
C LEU A 18 4.52 -13.56 -30.42
N LEU A 19 4.82 -12.84 -29.34
CA LEU A 19 3.82 -12.19 -28.49
C LEU A 19 3.26 -10.95 -29.19
N ARG A 20 2.00 -11.03 -29.62
CA ARG A 20 1.31 -9.91 -30.25
C ARG A 20 1.34 -8.67 -29.33
N PRO A 21 1.76 -7.48 -29.82
CA PRO A 21 1.87 -6.27 -28.99
C PRO A 21 0.58 -5.91 -28.25
N ARG A 22 -0.57 -6.20 -28.86
CA ARG A 22 -1.90 -5.99 -28.27
C ARG A 22 -2.06 -6.72 -26.93
N THR A 23 -1.67 -7.98 -26.85
CA THR A 23 -1.82 -8.82 -25.65
C THR A 23 -1.02 -8.27 -24.47
N ILE A 24 0.21 -7.79 -24.72
CA ILE A 24 1.05 -7.14 -23.69
C ILE A 24 0.34 -5.87 -23.17
N THR A 25 -0.24 -5.06 -24.05
CA THR A 25 -0.94 -3.84 -23.62
C THR A 25 -2.24 -4.10 -22.87
N GLU A 26 -2.94 -5.18 -23.18
CA GLU A 26 -4.17 -5.59 -22.50
C GLU A 26 -3.88 -6.04 -21.07
N ILE A 27 -2.86 -6.88 -20.89
CA ILE A 27 -2.37 -7.31 -19.58
C ILE A 27 -1.92 -6.09 -18.77
N GLY A 28 -1.13 -5.18 -19.37
CA GLY A 28 -0.68 -3.97 -18.68
C GLY A 28 -1.83 -3.08 -18.20
N ARG A 29 -2.88 -2.91 -19.01
CA ARG A 29 -4.08 -2.15 -18.61
C ARG A 29 -4.86 -2.86 -17.50
N GLY A 30 -4.99 -4.19 -17.56
CA GLY A 30 -5.67 -4.98 -16.53
C GLY A 30 -4.96 -4.90 -15.19
N LEU A 31 -3.64 -5.12 -15.18
CA LEU A 31 -2.79 -4.99 -14.00
C LEU A 31 -2.79 -3.56 -13.45
N GLY A 32 -2.74 -2.54 -14.33
CA GLY A 32 -2.81 -1.15 -13.92
C GLY A 32 -4.11 -0.80 -13.17
N LYS A 33 -5.26 -1.28 -13.66
CA LYS A 33 -6.55 -1.12 -12.97
C LYS A 33 -6.56 -1.82 -11.61
N LEU A 34 -6.06 -3.06 -11.57
CA LEU A 34 -5.98 -3.84 -10.33
C LEU A 34 -5.11 -3.13 -9.28
N VAL A 35 -3.91 -2.65 -9.63
CA VAL A 35 -3.03 -1.91 -8.69
C VAL A 35 -3.73 -0.66 -8.14
N VAL A 36 -4.45 0.06 -9.01
CA VAL A 36 -5.21 1.26 -8.61
C VAL A 36 -6.35 0.91 -7.65
N GLU A 37 -7.10 -0.16 -7.90
CA GLU A 37 -8.18 -0.64 -7.02
C GLU A 37 -7.63 -1.13 -5.68
N PHE A 38 -6.52 -1.87 -5.67
CA PHE A 38 -5.84 -2.28 -4.44
C PHE A 38 -5.38 -1.08 -3.60
N LYS A 39 -4.75 -0.08 -4.24
CA LYS A 39 -4.30 1.14 -3.54
C LYS A 39 -5.48 1.92 -2.95
N ARG A 40 -6.63 1.98 -3.64
CA ARG A 40 -7.86 2.58 -3.12
C ARG A 40 -8.42 1.78 -1.94
N GLY A 41 -8.52 0.47 -2.07
CA GLY A 41 -8.98 -0.43 -1.01
C GLY A 41 -8.12 -0.37 0.27
N GLU A 42 -6.79 -0.27 0.12
CA GLU A 42 -5.90 -0.04 1.26
C GLU A 42 -6.18 1.30 1.97
N SER A 43 -6.37 2.39 1.22
CA SER A 43 -6.66 3.70 1.82
C SER A 43 -8.02 3.72 2.54
N GLU A 44 -9.06 3.13 1.96
CA GLU A 44 -10.38 3.05 2.58
C GLU A 44 -10.37 2.16 3.83
N GLY A 45 -9.68 1.00 3.78
CA GLY A 45 -9.52 0.12 4.93
C GLY A 45 -8.72 0.76 6.06
N ARG A 46 -7.67 1.53 5.72
CA ARG A 46 -6.88 2.29 6.68
C ARG A 46 -7.71 3.38 7.35
N ARG A 47 -8.46 4.17 6.58
CA ARG A 47 -9.33 5.21 7.11
C ARG A 47 -10.38 4.63 8.06
N LYS A 48 -11.02 3.52 7.67
CA LYS A 48 -12.05 2.86 8.50
C LYS A 48 -11.48 2.43 9.86
N LYS A 49 -10.30 1.81 9.88
CA LYS A 49 -9.61 1.42 11.14
C LYS A 49 -9.26 2.63 12.00
N LEU A 50 -8.80 3.72 11.38
CA LEU A 50 -8.50 4.95 12.12
C LEU A 50 -9.76 5.56 12.75
N VAL A 51 -10.88 5.55 12.03
CA VAL A 51 -12.18 6.02 12.55
C VAL A 51 -12.64 5.16 13.73
N GLU A 52 -12.59 3.84 13.60
CA GLU A 52 -12.96 2.89 14.67
C GLU A 52 -12.14 3.12 15.95
N ILE A 53 -10.81 3.18 15.82
CA ILE A 53 -9.92 3.47 16.96
C ILE A 53 -10.19 4.86 17.56
N ALA A 54 -10.48 5.85 16.73
CA ALA A 54 -10.82 7.19 17.20
C ALA A 54 -12.12 7.18 18.04
N GLU A 55 -13.16 6.50 17.55
CA GLU A 55 -14.44 6.36 18.25
C GLU A 55 -14.29 5.62 19.58
N ASP A 56 -13.53 4.52 19.60
CA ASP A 56 -13.21 3.75 20.82
C ASP A 56 -12.49 4.60 21.87
N LEU A 57 -11.65 5.55 21.42
CA LEU A 57 -10.94 6.49 22.28
C LEU A 57 -11.77 7.75 22.59
N GLY A 58 -13.00 7.87 22.10
CA GLY A 58 -13.87 9.04 22.26
C GLY A 58 -13.35 10.29 21.55
N ILE A 59 -12.77 10.14 20.36
CA ILE A 59 -12.33 11.22 19.46
C ILE A 59 -13.35 11.33 18.33
N ASP A 60 -13.88 12.54 18.06
CA ASP A 60 -14.78 12.76 16.90
C ASP A 60 -13.96 12.74 15.59
N PRO A 61 -14.23 11.80 14.66
CA PRO A 61 -13.49 11.66 13.42
C PRO A 61 -13.95 12.59 12.29
N ARG A 62 -15.08 13.30 12.46
CA ARG A 62 -15.69 14.13 11.42
C ARG A 62 -14.83 15.36 11.13
N GLY A 63 -14.60 15.63 9.84
CA GLY A 63 -13.83 16.79 9.39
C GLY A 63 -12.31 16.69 9.59
N LYS A 64 -11.79 15.61 10.19
CA LYS A 64 -10.35 15.42 10.44
C LYS A 64 -9.69 14.62 9.32
N GLY A 65 -8.53 15.08 8.85
CA GLY A 65 -7.67 14.31 7.94
C GLY A 65 -7.08 13.06 8.63
N GLU A 66 -6.58 12.10 7.86
CA GLU A 66 -5.99 10.86 8.42
C GLU A 66 -4.83 11.14 9.38
N GLU A 67 -3.95 12.09 9.01
CA GLU A 67 -2.80 12.46 9.82
C GLU A 67 -3.21 13.10 11.16
N GLN A 68 -4.18 14.02 11.13
CA GLN A 68 -4.72 14.64 12.34
C GLN A 68 -5.36 13.62 13.27
N LEU A 69 -6.14 12.69 12.70
CA LEU A 69 -6.77 11.61 13.48
C LEU A 69 -5.72 10.72 14.12
N LEU A 70 -4.68 10.35 13.37
CA LEU A 70 -3.57 9.51 13.84
C LEU A 70 -2.82 10.19 14.99
N GLU A 71 -2.54 11.49 14.89
CA GLU A 71 -1.85 12.20 15.97
C GLU A 71 -2.69 12.27 17.25
N GLU A 72 -4.00 12.51 17.15
CA GLU A 72 -4.88 12.54 18.31
C GLU A 72 -5.03 11.17 18.96
N ILE A 73 -5.18 10.11 18.16
CA ILE A 73 -5.17 8.72 18.62
C ILE A 73 -3.87 8.45 19.38
N LYS A 74 -2.70 8.78 18.79
CA LYS A 74 -1.41 8.63 19.46
C LYS A 74 -1.39 9.38 20.79
N ARG A 75 -1.74 10.67 20.80
CA ARG A 75 -1.78 11.51 22.02
C ARG A 75 -2.64 10.88 23.12
N LYS A 76 -3.85 10.40 22.81
CA LYS A 76 -4.72 9.74 23.78
C LYS A 76 -4.19 8.39 24.27
N LEU A 77 -3.62 7.57 23.39
CA LEU A 77 -3.03 6.27 23.76
C LEU A 77 -1.83 6.45 24.69
N PHE A 78 -0.95 7.41 24.41
CA PHE A 78 0.20 7.70 25.27
C PHE A 78 -0.23 8.34 26.60
N ALA A 79 -1.24 9.21 26.59
CA ALA A 79 -1.80 9.79 27.82
C ALA A 79 -2.45 8.73 28.74
N GLN A 80 -3.02 7.66 28.17
CA GLN A 80 -3.57 6.54 28.94
C GLN A 80 -2.51 5.59 29.49
N ASN A 81 -1.28 5.60 28.95
CA ASN A 81 -0.25 4.65 29.35
C ASN A 81 1.08 5.33 29.71
N PRO A 82 1.14 6.08 30.84
CA PRO A 82 2.34 6.76 31.33
C PRO A 82 3.46 5.81 31.80
N ARG A 83 3.37 4.50 31.56
CA ARG A 83 4.26 3.46 32.13
C ARG A 83 5.38 2.98 31.22
N ARG A 84 5.55 3.53 30.01
CA ARG A 84 6.60 3.10 29.06
C ARG A 84 7.79 4.06 28.93
N GLU A 85 7.84 5.11 29.74
CA GLU A 85 8.95 6.08 29.69
C GLU A 85 10.16 5.68 30.58
N PHE A 86 10.15 4.50 31.19
CA PHE A 86 11.16 4.08 32.18
C PHE A 86 11.87 2.75 31.90
N GLU A 87 11.70 2.09 30.76
CA GLU A 87 12.38 0.81 30.46
C GLU A 87 13.58 0.93 29.50
N ASP A 88 13.87 2.11 28.94
CA ASP A 88 14.98 2.34 28.02
C ASP A 88 16.09 3.27 28.58
N ALA A 89 16.25 3.32 29.91
CA ALA A 89 17.30 4.09 30.60
C ALA A 89 18.43 3.19 31.16
#